data_AF-A0A378SGQ7-F1
#
_entry.id   AF-A0A378SGQ7-F1
#
_cell.length_a   1.000
_cell.length_b   1.000
_cell.length_c   1.000
_cell.angle_alpha   90.00
_cell.angle_beta   90.00
_cell.angle_gamma   90.00
#
_symmetry.space_group_name_H-M   'P 1'
#
loop_
_entity.id
_entity.type
_entity.pdbx_description
1 polymer ?
#
loop_
_entity_poly.entity_id
_entity_poly.type
_entity_poly.pdbx_seq_one_letter_code
_entity_poly.pdbx_strand_id
1 'polypeptide(L)' 'MTVIHKSPEDWRVTPNLVDYENTCTTFRWDAAPDVCAGMGDGLCNIAYAAVDRHAGGVGGRTHRAALRVGVRTDRRDQCP' A
#
# COMPACT_ATOMS: atom_id res chain seq x y z
N MET A 1 -12.44 -27.58 4.04
CA MET A 1 -11.85 -26.26 3.68
C MET A 1 -11.77 -25.45 4.95
N THR A 2 -10.58 -25.22 5.48
CA THR A 2 -10.40 -24.50 6.75
C THR A 2 -10.33 -23.01 6.46
N VAL A 3 -11.31 -22.24 6.92
CA VAL A 3 -11.28 -20.78 6.85
C VAL A 3 -10.35 -20.28 7.96
N ILE A 4 -9.37 -19.44 7.59
CA ILE A 4 -8.51 -18.78 8.56
C ILE A 4 -9.20 -17.49 8.99
N HIS A 5 -9.65 -17.45 10.24
CA HIS A 5 -10.21 -16.25 10.85
C HIS A 5 -9.06 -15.36 11.34
N LYS A 6 -9.16 -14.05 11.07
CA LYS A 6 -8.23 -13.04 11.58
C LYS A 6 -9.05 -12.09 12.46
N SER A 7 -8.72 -11.98 13.74
CA SER A 7 -9.37 -11.00 14.61
C SER A 7 -8.60 -9.67 14.54
N PRO A 8 -9.28 -8.50 14.56
CA PRO A 8 -8.61 -7.20 14.48
C PRO A 8 -7.58 -6.96 15.61
N GLU A 9 -7.79 -7.58 16.77
CA GLU A 9 -6.88 -7.55 17.92
C GLU A 9 -5.53 -8.21 17.64
N ASP A 10 -5.47 -9.15 16.68
CA ASP A 10 -4.25 -9.85 16.29
C ASP A 10 -3.31 -8.97 15.44
N TRP A 11 -3.74 -7.77 15.05
CA TRP A 11 -3.04 -6.95 14.07
C TRP A 11 -2.08 -5.97 14.73
N ARG A 12 -0.77 -6.18 14.53
CA ARG A 12 0.29 -5.23 14.92
C ARG A 12 0.16 -3.85 14.28
N VAL A 13 -0.54 -3.75 13.16
CA VAL A 13 -0.77 -2.50 12.41
C VAL A 13 -2.23 -2.49 11.98
N THR A 14 -2.94 -1.42 12.28
CA THR A 14 -4.30 -1.21 11.79
C THR A 14 -4.31 -1.22 10.26
N PRO A 15 -5.20 -1.99 9.60
CA PRO A 15 -5.28 -1.97 8.17
C PRO A 15 -5.77 -0.63 7.67
N ASN A 16 -5.43 -0.34 6.43
CA ASN A 16 -5.91 0.84 5.73
C ASN A 16 -7.43 0.79 5.45
N LEU A 17 -8.05 -0.39 5.51
CA LEU A 17 -9.48 -0.60 5.27
C LEU A 17 -10.10 -1.34 6.46
N VAL A 18 -10.75 -0.59 7.34
CA VAL A 18 -11.31 -1.10 8.61
C VAL A 18 -12.80 -1.40 8.47
N ASP A 19 -13.56 -0.52 7.83
CA ASP A 19 -14.99 -0.68 7.58
C ASP A 19 -15.24 -0.69 6.07
N TYR A 20 -15.44 -1.89 5.53
CA TYR A 20 -15.62 -2.09 4.10
C TYR A 20 -16.89 -1.39 3.59
N GLU A 21 -18.03 -1.62 4.24
CA GLU A 21 -19.34 -1.14 3.80
C GLU A 21 -19.40 0.39 3.84
N ASN A 22 -18.93 1.00 4.93
CA ASN A 22 -18.89 2.45 5.02
C ASN A 22 -17.91 3.05 4.01
N THR A 23 -16.74 2.43 3.80
CA THR A 23 -15.76 2.93 2.82
C THR A 23 -16.33 2.87 1.41
N CYS A 24 -17.00 1.78 1.04
CA CYS A 24 -17.62 1.63 -0.28
C CYS A 24 -18.76 2.64 -0.51
N THR A 25 -19.60 2.89 0.50
CA THR A 25 -20.75 3.81 0.37
C THR A 25 -20.36 5.29 0.37
N THR A 26 -19.23 5.64 0.99
CA THR A 26 -18.80 7.05 1.15
C THR A 26 -17.68 7.47 0.19
N PHE A 27 -17.07 6.53 -0.55
CA PHE A 27 -15.97 6.83 -1.47
C PHE A 27 -16.37 7.77 -2.60
N ARG A 28 -15.49 8.73 -2.91
CA ARG A 28 -15.62 9.65 -4.05
C ARG A 28 -14.27 9.85 -4.74
N TRP A 29 -14.26 9.79 -6.06
CA TRP A 29 -13.04 10.03 -6.85
C TRP A 29 -12.48 11.44 -6.67
N ASP A 30 -13.34 12.45 -6.53
CA ASP A 30 -12.90 13.84 -6.30
C ASP A 30 -12.18 14.03 -4.96
N ALA A 31 -12.39 13.13 -3.99
CA ALA A 31 -11.72 13.14 -2.70
C ALA A 31 -10.37 12.40 -2.72
N ALA A 32 -10.09 11.63 -3.78
CA ALA A 32 -8.81 10.97 -3.94
C ALA A 32 -7.72 12.01 -4.26
N PRO A 33 -6.52 11.90 -3.67
CA PRO A 33 -5.44 12.84 -3.96
C PRO A 33 -4.99 12.70 -5.42
N ASP A 34 -4.71 13.83 -6.06
CA ASP A 34 -4.10 13.82 -7.38
C ASP A 34 -2.64 13.33 -7.28
N VAL A 35 -2.47 12.10 -7.73
CA VAL A 35 -1.20 11.37 -7.75
C VAL A 35 -0.19 11.92 -8.75
N CYS A 36 -0.65 12.74 -9.69
CA CYS A 36 0.11 13.33 -10.78
C CYS A 36 0.28 14.86 -10.61
N ALA A 37 -0.21 15.47 -9.52
CA ALA A 37 -0.21 16.91 -9.30
C ALA A 37 1.15 17.62 -9.48
N GLY A 38 2.26 16.96 -9.14
CA GLY A 38 3.59 17.53 -9.30
C GLY A 38 4.18 17.43 -10.72
N MET A 39 3.43 16.92 -11.70
CA MET A 39 3.83 16.87 -13.11
C MET A 39 3.37 18.10 -13.90
N GLY A 40 2.37 18.83 -13.42
CA GLY A 40 1.72 19.91 -14.15
C GLY A 40 0.46 19.48 -14.90
N ASP A 41 -0.32 20.46 -15.35
CA ASP A 41 -1.67 20.25 -15.88
C ASP A 41 -1.70 19.33 -17.11
N GLY A 42 -2.64 18.37 -17.10
CA GLY A 42 -2.85 17.42 -18.20
C GLY A 42 -1.79 16.33 -18.34
N LEU A 43 -0.78 16.30 -17.46
CA LEU A 43 0.26 15.27 -17.47
C LEU A 43 -0.03 14.21 -16.41
N CYS A 44 0.02 12.95 -16.80
CA CYS A 44 0.01 11.86 -15.83
C CYS A 44 0.80 10.66 -16.32
N ASN A 45 1.74 10.20 -15.50
CA ASN A 45 2.61 9.07 -15.77
C ASN A 45 2.65 8.13 -14.57
N ILE A 46 2.43 6.84 -14.81
CA ILE A 46 2.40 5.82 -13.77
C ILE A 46 3.76 5.64 -13.06
N ALA A 47 4.89 5.83 -13.76
CA ALA A 47 6.22 5.75 -13.15
C ALA A 47 6.42 6.88 -12.14
N TYR A 48 6.03 8.12 -12.50
CA TYR A 48 6.06 9.25 -11.60
C TYR A 48 5.18 9.03 -10.36
N ALA A 49 3.93 8.59 -10.60
CA ALA A 49 3.00 8.31 -9.53
C ALA A 49 3.50 7.18 -8.60
N ALA A 50 4.06 6.11 -9.15
CA ALA A 50 4.48 4.96 -8.33
C ALA A 50 5.84 5.17 -7.65
N VAL A 51 6.76 5.92 -8.26
CA VAL A 51 8.18 5.98 -7.87
C VAL A 51 8.63 7.43 -7.59
N ASP A 52 8.70 8.27 -8.62
CA ASP A 52 9.38 9.57 -8.54
C ASP A 52 8.77 10.50 -7.48
N ARG A 53 7.43 10.51 -7.35
CA ARG A 53 6.74 11.33 -6.33
C ARG A 53 7.14 10.98 -4.90
N HIS A 54 7.59 9.75 -4.65
CA HIS A 54 8.02 9.29 -3.32
C HIS A 54 9.51 9.51 -3.09
N ALA A 55 10.30 9.66 -4.15
CA ALA A 55 11.74 9.85 -4.10
C ALA A 55 12.13 11.34 -4.04
N GLY A 56 11.36 12.23 -4.69
CA GLY A 56 11.63 13.67 -4.75
C GLY A 56 11.16 14.48 -3.55
N GLY A 57 11.60 15.75 -3.49
CA GLY A 57 11.14 16.76 -2.52
C GLY A 57 11.78 16.71 -1.12
N VAL A 58 11.50 17.72 -0.30
CA VAL A 58 11.90 17.75 1.11
C VAL A 58 11.10 16.69 1.86
N GLY A 59 11.79 15.66 2.37
CA GLY A 59 11.15 14.49 2.98
C GLY A 59 10.98 13.28 2.05
N GLY A 60 11.55 13.33 0.84
CA GLY A 60 11.64 12.20 -0.07
C GLY A 60 12.24 10.96 0.59
N ARG A 61 11.68 9.78 0.29
CA ARG A 61 11.98 8.51 0.98
C ARG A 61 12.87 7.60 0.14
N THR A 62 13.89 8.17 -0.51
CA THR A 62 14.83 7.44 -1.39
C THR A 62 15.50 6.25 -0.70
N HIS A 63 15.72 6.33 0.61
CA HIS A 63 16.33 5.26 1.40
C HIS A 63 15.31 4.23 1.95
N ARG A 64 14.01 4.45 1.76
CA ARG A 64 12.98 3.53 2.25
C ARG A 64 12.80 2.40 1.25
N ALA A 65 12.94 1.16 1.73
CA ALA A 65 12.66 -0.01 0.91
C ALA A 65 11.21 0.02 0.39
N ALA A 66 11.05 0.03 -0.94
CA ALA A 66 9.75 0.00 -1.60
C ALA A 66 9.26 -1.43 -1.85
N LEU A 67 10.17 -2.33 -2.26
CA LEU A 67 9.90 -3.73 -2.50
C LEU A 67 10.95 -4.60 -1.81
N ARG A 68 10.51 -5.68 -1.16
CA ARG A 68 11.38 -6.73 -0.64
C ARG A 68 11.06 -8.03 -1.35
N VAL A 69 11.98 -8.50 -2.18
CA VAL A 69 11.85 -9.78 -2.88
C VAL A 69 12.51 -10.85 -2.02
N GLY A 70 11.74 -11.88 -1.65
CA GLY A 70 12.23 -13.03 -0.89
C GLY A 70 12.16 -14.30 -1.73
N VAL A 71 13.15 -15.16 -1.60
CA VAL A 71 13.09 -16.53 -2.16
C VAL A 71 12.19 -17.36 -1.26
N ARG A 72 11.24 -18.09 -1.85
CA ARG A 72 10.44 -19.08 -1.13
C ARG A 72 11.29 -20.32 -0.88
N THR A 73 11.92 -20.41 0.28
CA THR A 73 12.46 -21.68 0.78
C THR A 73 11.28 -22.54 1.25
N ASP A 74 11.22 -23.81 0.85
CA ASP A 74 10.15 -24.73 1.25
C ASP A 74 10.01 -24.73 2.78
N ARG A 75 8.78 -24.51 3.26
CA ARG A 75 8.46 -24.54 4.68
C ARG A 75 8.10 -25.98 5.03
N ARG A 76 9.10 -26.85 4.99
CA ARG A 76 9.15 -28.10 5.75
C ARG A 76 10.45 -28.02 6.53
N ASP A 77 10.38 -28.27 7.82
CA ASP A 77 11.47 -28.16 8.79
C ASP A 77 11.59 -26.80 9.49
N GLN A 78 10.57 -26.49 10.31
CA GLN A 78 10.86 -26.28 11.74
C GLN A 78 9.87 -27.14 12.55
N CYS A 79 10.45 -28.12 13.22
CA CYS A 79 9.95 -29.05 14.25
C CYS A 79 10.78 -28.76 15.51
N PRO A 80 10.34 -29.03 16.76
CA PRO A 80 8.99 -29.25 17.29
C PRO A 80 8.43 -28.00 18.03
#